data_AF-A0A969AAP9-F1
#
_entry.id   AF-A0A969AAP9-F1
#
_cell.length_a   1.000
_cell.length_b   1.000
_cell.length_c   1.000
_cell.angle_alpha   90.00
_cell.angle_beta   90.00
_cell.angle_gamma   90.00
#
_symmetry.space_group_name_H-M   'P 1'
#
loop_
_entity.id
_entity.type
_entity.pdbx_description
1 polymer ?
#
loop_
_entity_poly.entity_id
_entity_poly.type
_entity_poly.pdbx_seq_one_letter_code
_entity_poly.pdbx_strand_id
1 'polypeptide(L)'
;MVAADNLSKNSPELKKLEFDLSAYLKERQKLVENALDKSIEIVYPDKIYQAMRYSLLAGGKRLRPILCLATCEMTGGNIEMSLPTACALEMIHTMSLIHDDLPAMDNDDYRRGKLTNHKVYGDDVAILAGDGLLAYAFEYVATHTQNVPPPQVLQVISRLGRAVGAAGLVGGQVVDLEMEGKTDVPLETLNFIHNHKTAALLEASVVCGGILASASPEQLQRLSRYSQNIGLAFQIVDDILDITATQEQLGKTAGKDQKAQKVTYPSLWGLEESKKQAQLLVEAAVAELETFGEQAKPLIALAYFITSRNN
;
A
#
# COMPACT_ATOMS: atom_id res chain seq x y z
N MET A 1 -5.78 -9.88 -11.47
CA MET A 1 -4.46 -9.92 -12.14
C MET A 1 -3.42 -10.16 -11.07
N VAL A 2 -2.68 -11.28 -11.13
CA VAL A 2 -1.59 -11.54 -10.18
C VAL A 2 -0.54 -10.44 -10.41
N ALA A 3 0.07 -9.91 -9.34
CA ALA A 3 1.22 -9.02 -9.47
C ALA A 3 2.34 -9.63 -10.35
N ALA A 4 2.33 -10.97 -10.50
CA ALA A 4 3.32 -11.71 -11.25
C ALA A 4 3.12 -11.76 -12.78
N ASP A 5 1.90 -11.57 -13.30
CA ASP A 5 1.61 -11.90 -14.71
C ASP A 5 2.10 -10.82 -15.69
N ASN A 6 2.37 -9.60 -15.21
CA ASN A 6 2.93 -8.49 -15.99
C ASN A 6 4.38 -8.13 -15.59
N LEU A 7 5.10 -9.03 -14.91
CA LEU A 7 6.46 -8.77 -14.46
C LEU A 7 7.40 -8.58 -15.64
N SER A 8 7.79 -7.33 -15.87
CA SER A 8 8.97 -6.98 -16.64
C SER A 8 10.18 -7.73 -16.07
N LYS A 9 10.55 -8.83 -16.71
CA LYS A 9 11.79 -9.58 -16.47
C LYS A 9 13.06 -8.77 -16.83
N ASN A 10 12.97 -7.45 -16.95
CA ASN A 10 13.93 -6.64 -17.71
C ASN A 10 14.67 -5.54 -16.93
N SER A 11 14.45 -5.34 -15.62
CA SER A 11 15.38 -4.49 -14.85
C SER A 11 16.75 -5.17 -14.73
N PRO A 12 17.85 -4.53 -15.18
CA PRO A 12 19.21 -5.04 -15.01
C PRO A 12 19.59 -5.29 -13.54
N GLU A 13 19.04 -4.49 -12.63
CA GLU A 13 19.26 -4.57 -11.18
C GLU A 13 18.61 -5.83 -10.60
N LEU A 14 17.37 -6.13 -10.99
CA LEU A 14 16.68 -7.37 -10.58
C LEU A 14 17.43 -8.63 -11.05
N LYS A 15 18.03 -8.60 -12.26
CA LYS A 15 18.82 -9.74 -12.77
C LYS A 15 20.10 -9.98 -11.96
N LYS A 16 20.71 -8.93 -11.42
CA LYS A 16 21.93 -9.04 -10.59
C LYS A 16 21.66 -9.60 -9.19
N LEU A 17 20.43 -9.49 -8.70
CA LEU A 17 20.09 -9.88 -7.32
C LEU A 17 19.95 -11.41 -7.13
N GLU A 18 19.89 -12.18 -8.23
CA GLU A 18 19.66 -13.63 -8.21
C GLU A 18 18.47 -14.04 -7.31
N PHE A 19 17.39 -13.26 -7.35
CA PHE A 19 16.19 -13.44 -6.53
C PHE A 19 14.94 -13.51 -7.42
N ASP A 20 14.18 -14.60 -7.33
CA ASP A 20 12.93 -14.76 -8.08
C ASP A 20 11.78 -14.02 -7.39
N LEU A 21 11.69 -12.71 -7.65
CA LEU A 21 10.62 -11.87 -7.14
C LEU A 21 9.23 -12.36 -7.58
N SER A 22 9.11 -12.95 -8.77
CA SER A 22 7.83 -13.43 -9.30
C SER A 22 7.27 -14.55 -8.45
N ALA A 23 8.10 -15.57 -8.22
CA ALA A 23 7.74 -16.69 -7.37
C ALA A 23 7.44 -16.22 -5.93
N TYR A 24 8.29 -15.34 -5.38
CA TYR A 24 8.11 -14.80 -4.03
C TYR A 24 6.77 -14.04 -3.87
N LEU A 25 6.46 -13.13 -4.79
CA LEU A 25 5.21 -12.37 -4.76
C LEU A 25 3.99 -13.28 -4.88
N LYS A 26 4.04 -14.27 -5.77
CA LYS A 26 2.93 -15.22 -5.96
C LYS A 26 2.70 -16.08 -4.70
N GLU A 27 3.78 -16.55 -4.07
CA GLU A 27 3.70 -17.31 -2.82
C GLU A 27 3.12 -16.46 -1.69
N ARG A 28 3.68 -15.28 -1.45
CA ARG A 28 3.24 -14.39 -0.37
C ARG A 28 1.83 -13.87 -0.61
N GLN A 29 1.46 -13.56 -1.84
CA GLN A 29 0.08 -13.19 -2.19
C GLN A 29 -0.89 -14.32 -1.85
N LYS A 30 -0.61 -15.57 -2.25
CA LYS A 30 -1.47 -16.72 -1.93
C LYS A 30 -1.63 -16.91 -0.42
N LEU A 31 -0.55 -16.75 0.34
CA LEU A 31 -0.56 -16.83 1.80
C LEU A 31 -1.48 -15.76 2.40
N VAL A 32 -1.35 -14.50 1.95
CA VAL A 32 -2.17 -13.38 2.42
C VAL A 32 -3.64 -13.55 2.03
N GLU A 33 -3.95 -13.95 0.79
CA GLU A 33 -5.34 -14.18 0.36
C GLU A 33 -6.02 -15.26 1.22
N ASN A 34 -5.32 -16.36 1.51
CA ASN A 34 -5.85 -17.41 2.38
C ASN A 34 -6.08 -16.92 3.82
N ALA A 35 -5.23 -16.03 4.32
CA ALA A 35 -5.38 -15.46 5.66
C ALA A 35 -6.55 -14.46 5.71
N LEU A 36 -6.70 -13.62 4.69
CA LEU A 36 -7.81 -12.67 4.56
C LEU A 36 -9.16 -13.38 4.39
N ASP A 37 -9.21 -14.47 3.64
CA ASP A 37 -10.44 -15.24 3.47
C ASP A 37 -10.93 -15.84 4.80
N LYS A 38 -9.99 -16.23 5.67
CA LYS A 38 -10.28 -16.78 7.00
C LYS A 38 -10.50 -15.72 8.08
N SER A 39 -10.10 -14.48 7.86
CA SER A 39 -10.09 -13.46 8.90
C SER A 39 -11.46 -12.89 9.22
N ILE A 40 -12.45 -13.01 8.32
CA ILE A 40 -13.80 -12.46 8.52
C ILE A 40 -14.82 -13.56 8.24
N GLU A 41 -15.44 -14.11 9.28
CA GLU A 41 -16.58 -15.02 9.12
C GLU A 41 -17.88 -14.24 8.86
N ILE A 42 -18.79 -14.79 8.04
CA ILE A 42 -20.10 -14.18 7.81
C ILE A 42 -21.05 -14.65 8.91
N VAL A 43 -21.38 -13.73 9.82
CA VAL A 43 -22.35 -13.94 10.90
C VAL A 43 -23.43 -12.85 10.85
N TYR A 44 -24.49 -12.97 11.65
CA TYR A 44 -25.52 -11.93 11.70
C TYR A 44 -24.98 -10.63 12.32
N PRO A 45 -25.23 -9.44 11.74
CA PRO A 45 -25.97 -9.19 10.49
C PRO A 45 -25.12 -9.46 9.24
N ASP A 46 -25.52 -10.42 8.40
CA ASP A 46 -24.69 -10.97 7.31
C ASP A 46 -24.31 -9.95 6.23
N LYS A 47 -25.20 -9.00 5.92
CA LYS A 47 -25.00 -7.99 4.88
C LYS A 47 -23.70 -7.19 5.06
N ILE A 48 -23.34 -6.81 6.30
CA ILE A 48 -22.12 -6.02 6.53
C ILE A 48 -20.86 -6.86 6.31
N TYR A 49 -20.85 -8.11 6.78
CA TYR A 49 -19.72 -9.02 6.57
C TYR A 49 -19.55 -9.38 5.10
N GLN A 50 -20.66 -9.56 4.36
CA GLN A 50 -20.63 -9.76 2.91
C GLN A 50 -20.02 -8.54 2.19
N ALA A 51 -20.43 -7.32 2.55
CA ALA A 51 -19.88 -6.10 1.97
C ALA A 51 -18.40 -5.90 2.28
N MET A 52 -17.95 -6.14 3.52
CA MET A 52 -16.55 -6.08 3.91
C MET A 52 -15.70 -7.10 3.12
N ARG A 53 -16.14 -8.36 3.09
CA ARG A 53 -15.47 -9.45 2.37
C ARG A 53 -15.44 -9.22 0.86
N TYR A 54 -16.50 -8.66 0.29
CA TYR A 54 -16.60 -8.40 -1.15
C TYR A 54 -15.42 -7.56 -1.65
N SER A 55 -15.16 -6.42 -1.01
CA SER A 55 -14.05 -5.54 -1.39
C SER A 55 -12.68 -6.11 -0.98
N LEU A 56 -12.59 -6.71 0.22
CA LEU A 56 -11.34 -7.25 0.75
C LEU A 56 -10.80 -8.40 -0.11
N LEU A 57 -11.69 -9.27 -0.58
CA LEU A 57 -11.39 -10.46 -1.38
C LEU A 57 -11.59 -10.23 -2.88
N ALA A 58 -11.73 -8.98 -3.33
CA ALA A 58 -11.73 -8.61 -4.76
C ALA A 58 -10.37 -8.82 -5.45
N GLY A 59 -9.38 -9.37 -4.74
CA GLY A 59 -7.98 -9.51 -5.18
C GLY A 59 -7.18 -8.23 -4.98
N GLY A 60 -5.99 -8.16 -5.57
CA GLY A 60 -5.10 -7.00 -5.45
C GLY A 60 -3.64 -7.44 -5.47
N LYS A 61 -2.70 -6.49 -5.60
CA LYS A 61 -1.26 -6.81 -5.60
C LYS A 61 -0.75 -7.26 -4.22
N ARG A 62 -1.48 -6.94 -3.14
CA ARG A 62 -1.14 -7.23 -1.73
C ARG A 62 0.25 -6.73 -1.32
N LEU A 63 0.71 -5.63 -1.90
CA LEU A 63 2.05 -5.08 -1.67
C LEU A 63 2.30 -4.74 -0.19
N ARG A 64 1.33 -4.07 0.46
CA ARG A 64 1.42 -3.67 1.88
C ARG A 64 1.57 -4.88 2.83
N PRO A 65 0.72 -5.92 2.74
CA PRO A 65 0.94 -7.18 3.44
C PRO A 65 2.33 -7.77 3.20
N ILE A 66 2.75 -7.86 1.92
CA ILE A 66 4.03 -8.49 1.56
C ILE A 66 5.21 -7.72 2.14
N LEU A 67 5.17 -6.38 2.13
CA LEU A 67 6.19 -5.53 2.77
C LEU A 67 6.29 -5.82 4.27
N CYS A 68 5.16 -5.93 4.96
CA CYS A 68 5.15 -6.23 6.40
C CYS A 68 5.76 -7.61 6.70
N LEU A 69 5.36 -8.64 5.95
CA LEU A 69 5.91 -9.98 6.09
C LEU A 69 7.43 -10.01 5.80
N ALA A 70 7.84 -9.42 4.67
CA ALA A 70 9.23 -9.39 4.24
C ALA A 70 10.12 -8.67 5.26
N THR A 71 9.66 -7.54 5.82
CA THR A 71 10.42 -6.83 6.84
C THR A 71 10.52 -7.61 8.14
N CYS A 72 9.44 -8.28 8.58
CA CYS A 72 9.46 -9.11 9.78
C CYS A 72 10.48 -10.26 9.64
N GLU A 73 10.46 -10.97 8.51
CA GLU A 73 11.43 -12.05 8.22
C GLU A 73 12.88 -11.52 8.15
N MET A 74 13.10 -10.40 7.44
CA MET A 74 14.44 -9.80 7.31
C MET A 74 15.05 -9.40 8.66
N THR A 75 14.21 -9.00 9.61
CA THR A 75 14.65 -8.53 10.93
C THR A 75 14.67 -9.63 12.00
N GLY A 76 14.47 -10.90 11.61
CA GLY A 76 14.62 -12.06 12.48
C GLY A 76 13.31 -12.61 13.07
N GLY A 77 12.17 -12.03 12.71
CA GLY A 77 10.85 -12.58 13.01
C GLY A 77 10.43 -13.67 12.03
N ASN A 78 9.18 -14.11 12.15
CA ASN A 78 8.57 -15.08 11.24
C ASN A 78 7.20 -14.61 10.73
N ILE A 79 6.67 -15.32 9.75
CA ILE A 79 5.39 -14.98 9.10
C ILE A 79 4.25 -14.99 10.12
N GLU A 80 4.20 -15.93 11.05
CA GLU A 80 3.09 -16.05 12.01
C GLU A 80 2.97 -14.82 12.92
N MET A 81 4.12 -14.23 13.30
CA MET A 81 4.16 -13.00 14.09
C MET A 81 3.58 -11.78 13.34
N SER A 82 3.73 -11.75 12.01
CA SER A 82 3.38 -10.58 11.19
C SER A 82 2.11 -10.74 10.37
N LEU A 83 1.61 -11.95 10.19
CA LEU A 83 0.43 -12.23 9.36
C LEU A 83 -0.84 -11.52 9.84
N PRO A 84 -1.14 -11.40 11.16
CA PRO A 84 -2.27 -10.61 11.63
C PRO A 84 -2.17 -9.13 11.24
N THR A 85 -0.99 -8.53 11.44
CA THR A 85 -0.71 -7.14 11.03
C THR A 85 -0.75 -6.96 9.51
N ALA A 86 -0.24 -7.92 8.75
CA ALA A 86 -0.33 -7.91 7.29
C ALA A 86 -1.80 -7.92 6.82
N CYS A 87 -2.66 -8.72 7.44
CA CYS A 87 -4.10 -8.70 7.15
C CYS A 87 -4.74 -7.35 7.50
N ALA A 88 -4.44 -6.81 8.68
CA ALA A 88 -4.96 -5.52 9.14
C ALA A 88 -4.56 -4.36 8.22
N LEU A 89 -3.33 -4.35 7.70
CA LEU A 89 -2.88 -3.37 6.72
C LEU A 89 -3.71 -3.42 5.42
N GLU A 90 -4.07 -4.62 4.94
CA GLU A 90 -4.92 -4.75 3.76
C GLU A 90 -6.39 -4.43 4.06
N MET A 91 -6.88 -4.67 5.28
CA MET A 91 -8.20 -4.21 5.73
C MET A 91 -8.27 -2.68 5.73
N ILE A 92 -7.27 -2.01 6.29
CA ILE A 92 -7.14 -0.54 6.29
C ILE A 92 -7.02 0.00 4.86
N HIS A 93 -6.20 -0.64 4.02
CA HIS A 93 -6.11 -0.23 2.62
C HIS A 93 -7.44 -0.44 1.87
N THR A 94 -8.14 -1.54 2.12
CA THR A 94 -9.41 -1.82 1.46
C THR A 94 -10.48 -0.84 1.90
N MET A 95 -10.56 -0.51 3.19
CA MET A 95 -11.56 0.45 3.66
C MET A 95 -11.33 1.84 3.08
N SER A 96 -10.07 2.26 2.93
CA SER A 96 -9.79 3.55 2.31
C SER A 96 -10.29 3.60 0.88
N LEU A 97 -10.15 2.50 0.12
CA LEU A 97 -10.68 2.41 -1.25
C LEU A 97 -12.21 2.39 -1.29
N ILE A 98 -12.87 1.69 -0.36
CA ILE A 98 -14.34 1.68 -0.28
C ILE A 98 -14.89 3.10 -0.11
N HIS A 99 -14.28 3.89 0.78
CA HIS A 99 -14.69 5.26 1.02
C HIS A 99 -14.29 6.20 -0.11
N ASP A 100 -13.09 6.07 -0.67
CA ASP A 100 -12.62 6.83 -1.83
C ASP A 100 -13.58 6.64 -3.03
N ASP A 101 -14.12 5.44 -3.23
CA ASP A 101 -15.05 5.13 -4.31
C ASP A 101 -16.46 5.76 -4.16
N LEU A 102 -16.83 6.33 -3.00
CA LEU A 102 -18.19 6.85 -2.76
C LEU A 102 -18.55 8.03 -3.68
N PRO A 103 -19.86 8.29 -3.93
CA PRO A 103 -20.30 9.42 -4.74
C PRO A 103 -19.84 10.81 -4.25
N ALA A 104 -19.62 10.96 -2.95
CA ALA A 104 -19.13 12.20 -2.35
C ALA A 104 -17.60 12.37 -2.44
N MET A 105 -16.90 11.38 -2.99
CA MET A 105 -15.44 11.32 -3.14
C MET A 105 -15.14 11.16 -4.65
N ASP A 106 -14.46 10.09 -5.08
CA ASP A 106 -14.10 9.87 -6.49
C ASP A 106 -15.29 9.43 -7.37
N ASN A 107 -16.39 8.99 -6.77
CA ASN A 107 -17.59 8.50 -7.45
C ASN A 107 -17.29 7.43 -8.52
N ASP A 108 -16.43 6.47 -8.19
CA ASP A 108 -16.01 5.41 -9.11
C ASP A 108 -17.01 4.25 -9.15
N ASP A 109 -17.35 3.81 -10.37
CA ASP A 109 -18.24 2.65 -10.56
C ASP A 109 -17.50 1.31 -10.47
N TYR A 110 -16.19 1.27 -10.74
CA TYR A 110 -15.40 0.04 -10.82
C TYR A 110 -14.09 0.11 -10.04
N ARG A 111 -13.77 -0.99 -9.33
CA ARG A 111 -12.52 -1.19 -8.61
C ARG A 111 -12.07 -2.65 -8.74
N ARG A 112 -10.80 -2.86 -9.07
CA ARG A 112 -10.19 -4.21 -9.23
C ARG A 112 -10.97 -5.10 -10.22
N GLY A 113 -11.55 -4.50 -11.26
CA GLY A 113 -12.33 -5.21 -12.30
C GLY A 113 -13.73 -5.63 -11.87
N LYS A 114 -14.24 -5.15 -10.73
CA LYS A 114 -15.61 -5.39 -10.22
C LYS A 114 -16.30 -4.07 -9.92
N LEU A 115 -17.62 -4.09 -9.76
CA LEU A 115 -18.38 -2.93 -9.28
C LEU A 115 -17.87 -2.51 -7.89
N THR A 116 -17.81 -1.21 -7.63
CA THR A 116 -17.47 -0.68 -6.30
C THR A 116 -18.51 -1.06 -5.27
N ASN A 117 -18.12 -0.98 -3.99
CA ASN A 117 -18.96 -1.47 -2.90
C ASN A 117 -20.34 -0.78 -2.88
N HIS A 118 -20.36 0.54 -3.03
CA HIS A 118 -21.60 1.33 -3.01
C HIS A 118 -22.53 1.00 -4.19
N LYS A 119 -21.98 0.62 -5.35
CA LYS A 119 -22.77 0.16 -6.50
C LYS A 119 -23.46 -1.18 -6.27
N VAL A 120 -22.89 -2.04 -5.42
CA VAL A 120 -23.47 -3.35 -5.11
C VAL A 120 -24.39 -3.30 -3.89
N TYR A 121 -24.01 -2.59 -2.84
CA TYR A 121 -24.67 -2.66 -1.53
C TYR A 121 -25.41 -1.39 -1.10
N GLY A 122 -25.20 -0.27 -1.81
CA GLY A 122 -25.66 1.07 -1.44
C GLY A 122 -24.61 1.86 -0.67
N ASP A 123 -24.73 3.19 -0.71
CA ASP A 123 -23.79 4.13 -0.06
C ASP A 123 -23.74 3.93 1.46
N ASP A 124 -24.89 3.68 2.08
CA ASP A 124 -25.04 3.44 3.52
C ASP A 124 -24.22 2.23 3.99
N VAL A 125 -24.34 1.10 3.29
CA VAL A 125 -23.60 -0.12 3.61
C VAL A 125 -22.13 0.02 3.26
N ALA A 126 -21.78 0.72 2.18
CA ALA A 126 -20.38 0.96 1.83
C ALA A 126 -19.65 1.78 2.89
N ILE A 127 -20.28 2.85 3.41
CA ILE A 127 -19.74 3.64 4.53
C ILE A 127 -19.48 2.73 5.73
N LEU A 128 -20.50 1.97 6.16
CA LEU A 128 -20.39 1.07 7.30
C LEU A 128 -19.38 -0.07 7.07
N ALA A 129 -19.22 -0.57 5.85
CA ALA A 129 -18.25 -1.61 5.53
C ALA A 129 -16.82 -1.09 5.65
N GLY A 130 -16.58 0.16 5.26
CA GLY A 130 -15.31 0.82 5.49
C GLY A 130 -15.03 1.01 6.99
N ASP A 131 -16.00 1.54 7.74
CA ASP A 131 -15.88 1.73 9.19
C ASP A 131 -15.63 0.40 9.93
N GLY A 132 -16.36 -0.64 9.55
CA GLY A 132 -16.22 -1.99 10.10
C GLY A 132 -14.84 -2.59 9.83
N LEU A 133 -14.32 -2.46 8.60
CA LEU A 133 -12.97 -2.92 8.27
C LEU A 133 -11.89 -2.15 9.04
N LEU A 134 -12.06 -0.84 9.22
CA LEU A 134 -11.13 -0.02 9.99
C LEU A 134 -11.09 -0.47 11.45
N ALA A 135 -12.24 -0.56 12.12
CA ALA A 135 -12.32 -0.99 13.50
C ALA A 135 -11.78 -2.41 13.68
N TYR A 136 -12.18 -3.33 12.79
CA TYR A 136 -11.76 -4.72 12.85
C TYR A 136 -10.26 -4.89 12.62
N ALA A 137 -9.61 -4.07 11.80
CA ALA A 137 -8.17 -4.14 11.60
C ALA A 137 -7.38 -4.00 12.92
N PHE A 138 -7.79 -3.08 13.79
CA PHE A 138 -7.16 -2.90 15.11
C PHE A 138 -7.46 -4.05 16.06
N GLU A 139 -8.73 -4.49 16.10
CA GLU A 139 -9.14 -5.66 16.89
C GLU A 139 -8.36 -6.91 16.48
N TYR A 140 -8.22 -7.13 15.17
CA TYR A 140 -7.56 -8.30 14.60
C TYR A 140 -6.08 -8.35 15.01
N VAL A 141 -5.35 -7.22 14.94
CA VAL A 141 -3.98 -7.13 15.46
C VAL A 141 -3.94 -7.48 16.95
N ALA A 142 -4.81 -6.87 17.75
CA ALA A 142 -4.78 -7.03 19.21
C ALA A 142 -5.08 -8.46 19.67
N THR A 143 -5.96 -9.17 18.95
CA THR A 143 -6.49 -10.48 19.37
C THR A 143 -5.80 -11.66 18.69
N HIS A 144 -5.26 -11.49 17.48
CA HIS A 144 -4.69 -12.58 16.68
C HIS A 144 -3.16 -12.57 16.64
N THR A 145 -2.48 -11.49 17.06
CA THR A 145 -1.02 -11.48 17.14
C THR A 145 -0.54 -12.40 18.27
N GLN A 146 0.25 -13.41 17.91
CA GLN A 146 0.82 -14.38 18.84
C GLN A 146 2.35 -14.29 18.84
N ASN A 147 2.98 -14.78 19.91
CA ASN A 147 4.44 -14.84 20.04
C ASN A 147 5.16 -13.48 19.90
N VAL A 148 4.47 -12.38 20.22
CA VAL A 148 5.01 -11.02 20.20
C VAL A 148 4.75 -10.38 21.57
N PRO A 149 5.74 -9.73 22.21
CA PRO A 149 5.55 -9.00 23.45
C PRO A 149 4.43 -7.94 23.34
N PRO A 150 3.49 -7.85 24.30
CA PRO A 150 2.39 -6.87 24.26
C PRO A 150 2.81 -5.41 24.03
N PRO A 151 3.95 -4.91 24.56
CA PRO A 151 4.42 -3.55 24.24
C PRO A 151 4.68 -3.32 22.75
N GLN A 152 5.10 -4.33 21.99
CA GLN A 152 5.32 -4.22 20.55
C GLN A 152 4.00 -4.21 19.79
N VAL A 153 3.03 -5.04 20.21
CA VAL A 153 1.66 -5.02 19.65
C VAL A 153 1.01 -3.64 19.83
N LEU A 154 1.17 -3.03 21.02
CA LEU A 154 0.69 -1.67 21.27
C LEU A 154 1.39 -0.62 20.40
N GLN A 155 2.70 -0.77 20.16
CA GLN A 155 3.43 0.10 19.23
C GLN A 155 2.90 -0.05 17.79
N VAL A 156 2.61 -1.27 17.33
CA VAL A 156 1.98 -1.51 16.01
C VAL A 156 0.62 -0.83 15.93
N ILE A 157 -0.26 -1.04 16.92
CA ILE A 157 -1.60 -0.42 16.98
C ILE A 157 -1.48 1.11 16.92
N SER A 158 -0.58 1.71 17.71
CA SER A 158 -0.35 3.16 17.70
C SER A 158 0.16 3.66 16.35
N ARG A 159 1.07 2.92 15.71
CA ARG A 159 1.59 3.25 14.37
C ARG A 159 0.51 3.17 13.30
N LEU A 160 -0.31 2.12 13.29
CA LEU A 160 -1.44 1.99 12.37
C LEU A 160 -2.44 3.13 12.57
N GLY A 161 -2.78 3.47 13.82
CA GLY A 161 -3.68 4.59 14.15
C GLY A 161 -3.17 5.93 13.65
N ARG A 162 -1.87 6.20 13.82
CA ARG A 162 -1.25 7.41 13.29
C ARG A 162 -1.24 7.43 11.76
N ALA A 163 -0.95 6.30 11.12
CA ALA A 163 -0.84 6.20 9.67
C ALA A 163 -2.18 6.33 8.95
N VAL A 164 -3.28 5.88 9.54
CA VAL A 164 -4.62 6.03 8.96
C VAL A 164 -5.32 7.34 9.34
N GLY A 165 -5.00 7.91 10.51
CA GLY A 165 -5.66 9.11 11.02
C GLY A 165 -5.30 10.41 10.28
N ALA A 166 -5.68 11.55 10.87
CA ALA A 166 -5.48 12.88 10.29
C ALA A 166 -3.99 13.25 10.08
N ALA A 167 -3.08 12.63 10.81
CA ALA A 167 -1.63 12.80 10.61
C ALA A 167 -1.05 11.89 9.51
N GLY A 168 -1.90 11.13 8.82
CA GLY A 168 -1.55 10.21 7.74
C GLY A 168 -2.63 10.21 6.66
N LEU A 169 -3.12 9.04 6.29
CA LEU A 169 -4.02 8.80 5.15
C LEU A 169 -5.17 9.79 5.07
N VAL A 170 -5.94 9.97 6.15
CA VAL A 170 -7.11 10.88 6.14
C VAL A 170 -6.69 12.33 5.89
N GLY A 171 -5.58 12.79 6.50
CA GLY A 171 -5.08 14.14 6.26
C GLY A 171 -4.63 14.35 4.82
N GLY A 172 -3.95 13.36 4.24
CA GLY A 172 -3.58 13.37 2.83
C GLY A 172 -4.80 13.40 1.91
N GLN A 173 -5.85 12.64 2.22
CA GLN A 173 -7.09 12.62 1.46
C GLN A 173 -7.82 13.98 1.49
N VAL A 174 -7.90 14.62 2.67
CA VAL A 174 -8.54 15.93 2.80
C VAL A 174 -7.84 16.97 1.92
N VAL A 175 -6.50 17.03 1.99
CA VAL A 175 -5.73 17.99 1.18
C VAL A 175 -5.83 17.66 -0.31
N ASP A 176 -5.88 16.38 -0.71
CA ASP A 176 -6.10 15.99 -2.11
C ASP A 176 -7.42 16.55 -2.65
N LEU A 177 -8.53 16.35 -1.91
CA LEU A 177 -9.84 16.89 -2.27
C LEU A 177 -9.87 18.42 -2.32
N GLU A 178 -9.20 19.10 -1.40
CA GLU A 178 -9.10 20.57 -1.42
C GLU A 178 -8.31 21.10 -2.62
N MET A 179 -7.44 20.28 -3.22
CA MET A 179 -6.62 20.65 -4.37
C MET A 179 -7.26 20.25 -5.72
N GLU A 180 -8.35 19.49 -5.74
CA GLU A 180 -9.03 19.13 -6.98
C GLU A 180 -9.51 20.37 -7.75
N GLY A 181 -9.26 20.38 -9.06
CA GLY A 181 -9.57 21.53 -9.93
C GLY A 181 -8.64 22.73 -9.77
N LYS A 182 -7.62 22.68 -8.92
CA LYS A 182 -6.60 23.75 -8.80
C LYS A 182 -5.37 23.43 -9.63
N THR A 183 -4.91 24.41 -10.41
CA THR A 183 -3.76 24.26 -11.31
C THR A 183 -2.45 24.79 -10.73
N ASP A 184 -2.50 25.50 -9.60
CA ASP A 184 -1.38 26.19 -8.94
C ASP A 184 -0.96 25.50 -7.63
N VAL A 185 -0.99 24.17 -7.58
CA VAL A 185 -0.59 23.39 -6.40
C VAL A 185 0.94 23.46 -6.20
N PRO A 186 1.43 23.99 -5.07
CA PRO A 186 2.87 24.01 -4.79
C PRO A 186 3.43 22.60 -4.62
N LEU A 187 4.69 22.40 -4.98
CA LEU A 187 5.37 21.11 -4.86
C LEU A 187 5.35 20.57 -3.42
N GLU A 188 5.42 21.45 -2.42
CA GLU A 188 5.34 21.10 -1.01
C GLU A 188 3.97 20.49 -0.65
N THR A 189 2.90 21.00 -1.26
CA THR A 189 1.54 20.49 -1.06
C THR A 189 1.36 19.16 -1.76
N LEU A 190 1.87 19.02 -3.00
CA LEU A 190 1.86 17.75 -3.71
C LEU A 190 2.62 16.66 -2.93
N ASN A 191 3.83 16.99 -2.43
CA ASN A 191 4.60 16.11 -1.56
C ASN A 191 3.83 15.76 -0.28
N PHE A 192 3.13 16.72 0.33
CA PHE A 192 2.30 16.46 1.51
C PHE A 192 1.22 15.43 1.20
N ILE A 193 0.44 15.63 0.13
CA ILE A 193 -0.62 14.70 -0.29
C ILE A 193 -0.04 13.29 -0.44
N HIS A 194 1.03 13.13 -1.20
CA HIS A 194 1.57 11.82 -1.51
C HIS A 194 2.22 11.12 -0.31
N ASN A 195 2.92 11.87 0.53
CA ASN A 195 3.50 11.34 1.77
C ASN A 195 2.42 10.83 2.73
N HIS A 196 1.25 11.49 2.76
CA HIS A 196 0.20 11.16 3.72
C HIS A 196 -0.82 10.15 3.16
N LYS A 197 -1.35 10.37 1.94
CA LYS A 197 -2.36 9.52 1.30
C LYS A 197 -1.81 8.14 0.95
N THR A 198 -0.58 8.07 0.44
CA THR A 198 0.00 6.82 -0.08
C THR A 198 1.15 6.30 0.77
N ALA A 199 2.16 7.12 1.05
CA ALA A 199 3.40 6.65 1.68
C ALA A 199 3.23 6.29 3.16
N ALA A 200 2.36 6.96 3.90
CA ALA A 200 2.16 6.70 5.34
C ALA A 200 1.78 5.24 5.64
N LEU A 201 0.91 4.63 4.82
CA LEU A 201 0.51 3.24 5.02
C LEU A 201 1.59 2.24 4.52
N LEU A 202 2.41 2.64 3.54
CA LEU A 202 3.59 1.85 3.13
C LEU A 202 4.66 1.87 4.22
N GLU A 203 4.92 3.03 4.83
CA GLU A 203 5.79 3.17 5.98
C GLU A 203 5.30 2.32 7.16
N ALA A 204 4.01 2.42 7.48
CA ALA A 204 3.43 1.56 8.51
C ALA A 204 3.61 0.07 8.19
N SER A 205 3.48 -0.33 6.91
CA SER A 205 3.66 -1.73 6.50
C SER A 205 5.06 -2.24 6.83
N VAL A 206 6.09 -1.49 6.43
CA VAL A 206 7.49 -1.85 6.65
C VAL A 206 7.83 -1.78 8.14
N VAL A 207 7.58 -0.64 8.78
CA VAL A 207 8.01 -0.38 10.18
C VAL A 207 7.31 -1.32 11.15
N CYS A 208 6.03 -1.65 10.95
CA CYS A 208 5.34 -2.61 11.82
C CYS A 208 5.95 -4.01 11.73
N GLY A 209 6.40 -4.46 10.55
CA GLY A 209 7.11 -5.72 10.41
C GLY A 209 8.38 -5.78 11.27
N GLY A 210 9.16 -4.69 11.28
CA GLY A 210 10.36 -4.56 12.12
C GLY A 210 10.03 -4.51 13.61
N ILE A 211 8.97 -3.80 14.02
CA ILE A 211 8.53 -3.73 15.42
C ILE A 211 8.19 -5.13 15.95
N LEU A 212 7.43 -5.92 15.18
CA LEU A 212 7.02 -7.27 15.56
C LEU A 212 8.23 -8.20 15.76
N ALA A 213 9.28 -8.03 14.95
CA ALA A 213 10.51 -8.79 15.04
C ALA A 213 11.52 -8.24 16.05
N SER A 214 11.15 -7.25 16.88
CA SER A 214 12.06 -6.61 17.84
C SER A 214 13.28 -5.92 17.20
N ALA A 215 13.14 -5.37 16.00
CA ALA A 215 14.21 -4.63 15.33
C ALA A 215 14.70 -3.46 16.21
N SER A 216 16.00 -3.18 16.16
CA SER A 216 16.61 -2.10 16.95
C SER A 216 16.07 -0.73 16.53
N PRO A 217 16.16 0.31 17.40
CA PRO A 217 15.75 1.66 17.02
C PRO A 217 16.44 2.19 15.76
N GLU A 218 17.71 1.83 15.54
CA GLU A 218 18.45 2.19 14.33
C GLU A 218 17.87 1.48 13.10
N GLN A 219 17.59 0.18 13.20
CA GLN A 219 16.95 -0.58 12.12
C GLN A 219 15.57 -0.01 11.78
N LEU A 220 14.76 0.33 12.78
CA LEU A 220 13.45 0.97 12.56
C LEU A 220 13.56 2.32 11.85
N GLN A 221 14.61 3.11 12.15
CA GLN A 221 14.85 4.37 11.46
C GLN A 221 15.26 4.16 9.99
N ARG A 222 16.11 3.17 9.71
CA ARG A 222 16.48 2.77 8.33
C ARG A 222 15.26 2.30 7.55
N LEU A 223 14.42 1.47 8.17
CA LEU A 223 13.16 0.98 7.59
C LEU A 223 12.18 2.12 7.28
N SER A 224 12.07 3.11 8.17
CA SER A 224 11.27 4.33 7.93
C SER A 224 11.80 5.09 6.71
N ARG A 225 13.10 5.39 6.64
CA ARG A 225 13.71 6.07 5.47
C ARG A 225 13.57 5.29 4.17
N TYR A 226 13.79 3.97 4.21
CA TYR A 226 13.53 3.07 3.07
C TYR A 226 12.10 3.23 2.58
N SER A 227 11.12 3.13 3.49
CA SER A 227 9.70 3.15 3.15
C SER A 227 9.21 4.50 2.60
N GLN A 228 9.75 5.61 3.11
CA GLN A 228 9.46 6.96 2.64
C GLN A 228 9.97 7.15 1.20
N ASN A 229 11.20 6.70 0.93
CA ASN A 229 11.79 6.77 -0.40
C ASN A 229 11.01 5.93 -1.43
N ILE A 230 10.67 4.68 -1.11
CA ILE A 230 9.88 3.84 -2.03
C ILE A 230 8.43 4.36 -2.18
N GLY A 231 7.85 4.95 -1.14
CA GLY A 231 6.49 5.49 -1.18
C GLY A 231 6.38 6.68 -2.12
N LEU A 232 7.37 7.58 -2.06
CA LEU A 232 7.46 8.71 -2.97
C LEU A 232 7.77 8.26 -4.40
N ALA A 233 8.73 7.34 -4.59
CA ALA A 233 9.04 6.78 -5.90
C ALA A 233 7.82 6.09 -6.53
N PHE A 234 7.04 5.36 -5.73
CA PHE A 234 5.82 4.68 -6.19
C PHE A 234 4.83 5.65 -6.81
N GLN A 235 4.66 6.81 -6.19
CA GLN A 235 3.73 7.82 -6.65
C GLN A 235 4.22 8.55 -7.89
N ILE A 236 5.51 8.93 -7.94
CA ILE A 236 6.11 9.52 -9.15
C ILE A 236 5.91 8.57 -10.34
N VAL A 237 6.10 7.26 -10.13
CA VAL A 237 5.88 6.25 -11.17
C VAL A 237 4.39 6.12 -11.53
N ASP A 238 3.47 6.21 -10.57
CA ASP A 238 2.03 6.17 -10.85
C ASP A 238 1.61 7.35 -11.75
N ASP A 239 2.09 8.55 -11.42
CA ASP A 239 1.85 9.78 -12.19
C ASP A 239 2.45 9.68 -13.62
N ILE A 240 3.64 9.08 -13.75
CA ILE A 240 4.25 8.80 -15.05
C ILE A 240 3.38 7.83 -15.86
N LEU A 241 2.90 6.76 -15.23
CA LEU A 241 2.07 5.75 -15.88
C LEU A 241 0.69 6.31 -16.29
N ASP A 242 0.09 7.23 -15.52
CA ASP A 242 -1.20 7.83 -15.90
C ASP A 242 -1.12 8.63 -17.22
N ILE A 243 0.07 9.16 -17.54
CA ILE A 243 0.34 9.89 -18.78
C ILE A 243 0.77 8.96 -19.93
N THR A 244 1.47 7.86 -19.60
CA THR A 244 2.18 7.05 -20.62
C THR A 244 1.54 5.70 -20.92
N ALA A 245 0.72 5.15 -20.02
CA ALA A 245 0.14 3.82 -20.16
C ALA A 245 -1.29 3.87 -20.75
N THR A 246 -1.72 2.78 -21.36
CA THR A 246 -3.08 2.67 -21.88
C THR A 246 -4.08 2.30 -20.77
N GLN A 247 -5.36 2.59 -20.97
CA GLN A 247 -6.44 2.24 -20.03
C GLN A 247 -6.49 0.74 -19.72
N GLU A 248 -6.24 -0.11 -20.72
CA GLU A 248 -6.19 -1.57 -20.58
C GLU A 248 -5.04 -2.04 -19.68
N GLN A 249 -3.92 -1.31 -19.66
CA GLN A 249 -2.75 -1.65 -18.84
C GLN A 249 -2.96 -1.26 -17.37
N LEU A 250 -3.60 -0.12 -17.11
CA LEU A 250 -3.79 0.42 -15.75
C LEU A 250 -4.94 -0.27 -14.99
N GLY A 251 -5.93 -0.84 -15.68
CA GLY A 251 -7.09 -1.47 -15.03
C GLY A 251 -7.99 -0.49 -14.25
N LYS A 252 -7.78 0.81 -14.43
CA LYS A 252 -8.59 1.95 -13.97
C LYS A 252 -8.88 2.87 -15.17
N THR A 253 -9.81 3.81 -15.02
CA THR A 253 -10.08 4.83 -16.06
C THR A 253 -8.83 5.71 -16.25
N ALA A 254 -8.12 5.58 -17.37
CA ALA A 254 -6.93 6.39 -17.67
C ALA A 254 -7.29 7.86 -17.96
N GLY A 255 -6.37 8.78 -17.64
CA GLY A 255 -6.57 10.22 -17.83
C GLY A 255 -7.57 10.86 -16.86
N LYS A 256 -7.81 10.19 -15.72
CA LYS A 256 -8.67 10.71 -14.65
C LYS A 256 -8.05 11.97 -14.04
N ASP A 257 -6.74 11.96 -13.82
CA ASP A 257 -6.01 13.10 -13.25
C ASP A 257 -6.04 14.30 -14.19
N GLN A 258 -5.93 14.06 -15.51
CA GLN A 258 -6.07 15.12 -16.50
C GLN A 258 -7.49 15.71 -16.55
N LYS A 259 -8.53 14.87 -16.39
CA LYS A 259 -9.94 15.33 -16.31
C LYS A 259 -10.23 16.08 -15.02
N ALA A 260 -9.62 15.66 -13.91
CA ALA A 260 -9.73 16.30 -12.59
C ALA A 260 -8.77 17.50 -12.43
N GLN A 261 -7.96 17.81 -13.45
CA GLN A 261 -6.92 18.84 -13.42
C GLN A 261 -5.95 18.69 -12.24
N LYS A 262 -5.66 17.46 -11.82
CA LYS A 262 -4.71 17.19 -10.73
C LYS A 262 -3.29 17.52 -11.18
N VAL A 263 -2.56 18.22 -10.33
CA VAL A 263 -1.13 18.49 -10.50
C VAL A 263 -0.37 17.20 -10.18
N THR A 264 0.53 16.82 -11.08
CA THR A 264 1.34 15.59 -10.99
C THR A 264 2.84 15.91 -11.08
N TYR A 265 3.71 15.00 -10.65
CA TYR A 265 5.16 15.22 -10.76
C TYR A 265 5.64 15.52 -12.18
N PRO A 266 5.19 14.80 -13.23
CA PRO A 266 5.58 15.11 -14.60
C PRO A 266 5.11 16.49 -15.08
N SER A 267 4.02 17.03 -14.52
CA SER A 267 3.55 18.39 -14.84
C SER A 267 4.45 19.49 -14.25
N LEU A 268 5.09 19.21 -13.10
CA LEU A 268 5.98 20.16 -12.41
C LEU A 268 7.44 20.07 -12.86
N TRP A 269 7.96 18.85 -13.02
CA TRP A 269 9.37 18.60 -13.33
C TRP A 269 9.64 18.20 -14.78
N GLY A 270 8.61 17.80 -15.52
CA GLY A 270 8.75 17.09 -16.78
C GLY A 270 8.99 15.59 -16.58
N LEU A 271 8.74 14.83 -17.65
CA LEU A 271 8.77 13.36 -17.64
C LEU A 271 10.16 12.79 -17.31
N GLU A 272 11.21 13.34 -17.95
CA GLU A 272 12.57 12.82 -17.80
C GLU A 272 13.15 13.08 -16.41
N GLU A 273 12.93 14.27 -15.85
CA GLU A 273 13.37 14.56 -14.49
C GLU A 273 12.57 13.73 -13.46
N SER A 274 11.27 13.52 -13.67
CA SER A 274 10.46 12.65 -12.82
C SER A 274 11.00 11.21 -12.77
N LYS A 275 11.36 10.63 -13.92
CA LYS A 275 11.99 9.30 -13.97
C LYS A 275 13.31 9.26 -13.20
N LYS A 276 14.15 10.29 -13.36
CA LYS A 276 15.42 10.40 -12.65
C LYS A 276 15.23 10.51 -11.13
N GLN A 277 14.28 11.32 -10.66
CA GLN A 277 13.97 11.45 -9.24
C GLN A 277 13.47 10.11 -8.66
N ALA A 278 12.59 9.41 -9.36
CA ALA A 278 12.13 8.08 -8.93
C ALA A 278 13.29 7.08 -8.80
N GLN A 279 14.25 7.10 -9.73
CA GLN A 279 15.44 6.25 -9.68
C GLN A 279 16.35 6.57 -8.49
N LEU A 280 16.63 7.86 -8.24
CA LEU A 280 17.43 8.31 -7.09
C LEU A 280 16.81 7.90 -5.75
N LEU A 281 15.48 7.98 -5.64
CA LEU A 281 14.75 7.54 -4.45
C LEU A 281 14.89 6.03 -4.23
N VAL A 282 14.81 5.21 -5.29
CA VAL A 282 15.01 3.76 -5.18
C VAL A 282 16.44 3.43 -4.76
N GLU A 283 17.44 4.11 -5.32
CA GLU A 283 18.85 3.92 -4.93
C GLU A 283 19.07 4.28 -3.46
N ALA A 284 18.52 5.41 -3.00
CA ALA A 284 18.56 5.82 -1.60
C ALA A 284 17.82 4.82 -0.68
N ALA A 285 16.70 4.26 -1.13
CA ALA A 285 15.99 3.22 -0.39
C ALA A 285 16.86 1.96 -0.24
N VAL A 286 17.44 1.46 -1.33
CA VAL A 286 18.28 0.25 -1.31
C VAL A 286 19.50 0.44 -0.39
N ALA A 287 20.11 1.62 -0.38
CA ALA A 287 21.24 1.93 0.51
C ALA A 287 20.87 1.79 2.01
N GLU A 288 19.63 2.08 2.40
CA GLU A 288 19.18 1.90 3.80
C GLU A 288 19.14 0.43 4.21
N LEU A 289 19.05 -0.49 3.24
CA LEU A 289 18.94 -1.93 3.48
C LEU A 289 20.27 -2.69 3.47
N GLU A 290 21.39 -2.06 3.09
CA GLU A 290 22.70 -2.72 2.96
C GLU A 290 23.13 -3.48 4.23
N THR A 291 22.83 -2.91 5.40
CA THR A 291 23.20 -3.49 6.70
C THR A 291 22.47 -4.81 7.04
N PHE A 292 21.40 -5.14 6.33
CA PHE A 292 20.63 -6.38 6.54
C PHE A 292 21.12 -7.54 5.67
N GLY A 293 22.08 -7.31 4.77
CA GLY A 293 22.71 -8.37 3.97
C GLY A 293 21.73 -9.10 3.04
N GLU A 294 21.95 -10.41 2.88
CA GLU A 294 21.18 -11.28 1.98
C GLU A 294 19.69 -11.33 2.30
N GLN A 295 19.32 -11.14 3.58
CA GLN A 295 17.95 -11.09 4.04
C GLN A 295 17.16 -9.92 3.44
N ALA A 296 17.84 -8.87 2.95
CA ALA A 296 17.21 -7.72 2.32
C ALA A 296 16.74 -7.95 0.88
N LYS A 297 17.17 -9.05 0.24
CA LYS A 297 16.87 -9.33 -1.18
C LYS A 297 15.39 -9.13 -1.55
N PRO A 298 14.39 -9.61 -0.78
CA PRO A 298 12.99 -9.37 -1.12
C PRO A 298 12.61 -7.87 -1.17
N LEU A 299 13.06 -7.07 -0.19
CA LEU A 299 12.76 -5.63 -0.13
C LEU A 299 13.54 -4.83 -1.18
N ILE A 300 14.78 -5.22 -1.48
CA ILE A 300 15.57 -4.63 -2.57
C ILE A 300 14.88 -4.91 -3.91
N ALA A 301 14.46 -6.15 -4.16
CA ALA A 301 13.72 -6.51 -5.36
C ALA A 301 12.40 -5.74 -5.49
N LEU A 302 11.66 -5.59 -4.38
CA LEU A 302 10.43 -4.79 -4.34
C LEU A 302 10.68 -3.31 -4.67
N ALA A 303 11.78 -2.72 -4.18
CA ALA A 303 12.12 -1.34 -4.48
C ALA A 303 12.38 -1.12 -5.99
N TYR A 304 13.16 -1.99 -6.62
CA TYR A 304 13.37 -1.93 -8.08
C TYR A 304 12.13 -2.28 -8.90
N PHE A 305 11.24 -3.12 -8.36
CA PHE A 305 9.97 -3.43 -9.01
C PHE A 305 9.05 -2.20 -9.10
N ILE A 306 9.06 -1.33 -8.08
CA ILE A 306 8.22 -0.13 -8.04
C ILE A 306 8.49 0.80 -9.23
N THR A 307 9.75 0.96 -9.66
CA THR A 307 10.13 1.81 -10.80
C THR A 307 10.06 1.13 -12.15
N SER A 308 10.03 -0.21 -12.19
CA SER A 308 10.01 -0.99 -13.43
C SER A 308 8.65 -1.58 -13.79
N ARG A 309 7.61 -1.26 -13.00
CA ARG A 309 6.23 -1.71 -13.25
C ARG A 309 5.62 -0.97 -14.43
N ASN A 310 4.82 -1.69 -15.20
CA ASN A 310 4.06 -1.17 -16.35
C ASN A 310 2.56 -0.98 -16.01
N ASN A 311 2.18 -1.16 -14.74
CA ASN A 311 0.80 -1.08 -14.25
C ASN A 311 0.70 -0.97 -12.72
#